data_AF-A0A9P6C7S4-F1
#
_entry.id   AF-A0A9P6C7S4-F1
#
_cell.length_a   1.000
_cell.length_b   1.000
_cell.length_c   1.000
_cell.angle_alpha   90.00
_cell.angle_beta   90.00
_cell.angle_gamma   90.00
#
_symmetry.space_group_name_H-M   'P 1'
#
loop_
_entity.id
_entity.type
_entity.pdbx_description
1 polymer ?
#
loop_
_entity_poly.entity_id
_entity_poly.type
_entity_poly.pdbx_seq_one_letter_code
_entity_poly.pdbx_strand_id
1 'polypeptide(L)'
;MKETDYDFPSSTEVPAQPSATRTEDIDFLMEHLNNPNIDLDKSYLASIHSIETDVQGEKIYAYDRIQSERLSLNPTTIDDESPYPEVRAAVSSVDDPLMPVNTFRMWFLGLLATILVSGLNQIFSLRYPSVFITGIVVQLIALPAGKLLERILPTTRFNTFGYLWSFNPNPFTIKEHVCITVMANVVVGGAYATDVILTQRVFYGQQLSFGYQIMITLSSQLIGYSMAGILRQFVVWPSSMIWPGALVSSALFNTLHKNYGKRDH
;
A
#
# COMPACT_ATOMS: atom_id res chain seq x y z
N MET A 1 -37.32 74.02 -24.57
CA MET A 1 -38.53 73.48 -23.93
C MET A 1 -38.39 71.98 -23.93
N LYS A 2 -38.15 71.38 -22.74
CA LYS A 2 -38.19 69.94 -22.39
C LYS A 2 -37.18 69.02 -23.09
N GLU A 3 -36.75 67.88 -22.57
CA GLU A 3 -36.45 67.29 -21.24
C GLU A 3 -35.88 65.89 -21.59
N THR A 4 -34.84 65.41 -20.87
CA THR A 4 -34.44 63.99 -20.60
C THR A 4 -34.19 63.02 -21.80
N ASP A 5 -33.21 62.12 -21.83
CA ASP A 5 -32.68 61.20 -20.82
C ASP A 5 -31.20 60.83 -21.07
N TYR A 6 -30.51 60.45 -19.99
CA TYR A 6 -29.14 59.96 -19.95
C TYR A 6 -29.09 58.45 -20.22
N ASP A 7 -28.36 58.01 -21.25
CA ASP A 7 -27.95 56.61 -21.42
C ASP A 7 -26.49 56.44 -20.96
N PHE A 8 -26.28 55.63 -19.92
CA PHE A 8 -24.96 55.16 -19.49
C PHE A 8 -24.57 53.90 -20.28
N PRO A 9 -23.34 53.80 -20.80
CA PRO A 9 -22.88 52.58 -21.46
C PRO A 9 -22.58 51.48 -20.42
N SER A 10 -23.00 50.27 -20.75
CA SER A 10 -22.85 49.03 -19.98
C SER A 10 -21.41 48.77 -19.53
N SER A 11 -21.27 48.45 -18.25
CA SER A 11 -20.05 47.99 -17.59
C SER A 11 -19.46 46.76 -18.28
N THR A 12 -18.17 46.88 -18.63
CA THR A 12 -17.14 45.84 -18.72
C THR A 12 -17.57 44.42 -18.33
N GLU A 13 -17.61 43.52 -19.32
CA GLU A 13 -17.56 42.07 -19.10
C GLU A 13 -16.25 41.71 -18.38
N VAL A 14 -16.37 41.30 -17.12
CA VAL A 14 -15.33 40.54 -16.43
C VAL A 14 -15.63 39.07 -16.71
N PRO A 15 -14.70 38.30 -17.30
CA PRO A 15 -14.95 36.87 -17.54
C PRO A 15 -15.10 36.14 -16.19
N ALA A 16 -16.23 35.47 -16.02
CA ALA A 16 -16.52 34.63 -14.86
C ALA A 16 -15.50 33.49 -14.78
N GLN A 17 -14.72 33.47 -13.70
CA GLN A 17 -13.85 32.36 -13.32
C GLN A 17 -14.71 31.15 -12.96
N PRO A 18 -14.50 29.97 -13.56
CA PRO A 18 -15.06 28.72 -13.04
C PRO A 18 -14.12 28.14 -11.98
N SER A 19 -14.67 27.35 -11.05
CA SER A 19 -13.99 26.38 -10.17
C SER A 19 -13.45 26.84 -8.80
N ALA A 20 -14.31 26.85 -7.78
CA ALA A 20 -13.89 26.70 -6.39
C ALA A 20 -14.79 25.75 -5.57
N THR A 21 -16.08 25.64 -5.90
CA THR A 21 -17.05 24.91 -5.06
C THR A 21 -16.97 23.39 -5.14
N ARG A 22 -16.54 22.81 -6.27
CA ARG A 22 -16.59 21.35 -6.51
C ARG A 22 -15.59 20.55 -5.67
N THR A 23 -14.42 21.11 -5.38
CA THR A 23 -13.35 20.42 -4.64
C THR A 23 -13.64 20.42 -3.15
N GLU A 24 -14.14 21.53 -2.61
CA GLU A 24 -14.45 21.67 -1.18
C GLU A 24 -15.57 20.70 -0.73
N ASP A 25 -16.58 20.47 -1.56
CA ASP A 25 -17.67 19.54 -1.27
C ASP A 25 -17.20 18.07 -1.26
N ILE A 26 -16.25 17.71 -2.15
CA ILE A 26 -15.68 16.35 -2.20
C ILE A 26 -14.76 16.13 -1.01
N ASP A 27 -13.92 17.11 -0.68
CA ASP A 27 -13.03 17.06 0.48
C ASP A 27 -13.84 16.96 1.79
N PHE A 28 -14.93 17.70 1.91
CA PHE A 28 -15.87 17.59 3.03
C PHE A 28 -16.51 16.21 3.13
N LEU A 29 -16.95 15.62 2.02
CA LEU A 29 -17.52 14.27 2.02
C LEU A 29 -16.48 13.21 2.39
N MET A 30 -15.24 13.35 1.90
CA MET A 30 -14.12 12.46 2.23
C MET A 30 -13.75 12.51 3.71
N GLU A 31 -13.80 13.69 4.32
CA GLU A 31 -13.50 13.88 5.75
C GLU A 31 -14.59 13.30 6.67
N HIS A 32 -15.84 13.25 6.21
CA HIS A 32 -17.00 12.85 7.02
C HIS A 32 -17.52 11.43 6.73
N LEU A 33 -16.80 10.61 5.95
CA LEU A 33 -17.19 9.23 5.61
C LEU A 33 -17.43 8.31 6.81
N ASN A 34 -16.83 8.62 7.97
CA ASN A 34 -16.89 7.78 9.16
C ASN A 34 -17.75 8.38 10.30
N ASN A 35 -18.56 9.41 10.02
CA ASN A 35 -19.41 10.03 11.03
C ASN A 35 -20.82 9.38 11.04
N PRO A 36 -21.22 8.66 12.10
CA PRO A 36 -22.52 7.97 12.15
C PRO A 36 -23.72 8.92 12.24
N ASN A 37 -23.51 10.21 12.49
CA ASN A 37 -24.57 11.22 12.62
C ASN A 37 -24.81 12.04 11.34
N ILE A 38 -24.06 11.81 10.26
CA ILE A 38 -24.18 12.56 9.01
C ILE A 38 -24.73 11.65 7.92
N ASP A 39 -25.91 12.00 7.41
CA ASP A 39 -26.54 11.31 6.28
C ASP A 39 -26.01 11.88 4.96
N LEU A 40 -24.93 11.27 4.45
CA LEU A 40 -24.19 11.71 3.26
C LEU A 40 -25.09 11.80 2.01
N ASP A 41 -26.13 10.97 1.95
CA ASP A 41 -27.05 10.91 0.81
C ASP A 41 -27.94 12.16 0.74
N LYS A 42 -28.40 12.65 1.90
CA LYS A 42 -29.20 13.89 1.97
C LYS A 42 -28.37 15.13 1.65
N SER A 43 -27.13 15.17 2.12
CA SER A 43 -26.21 16.29 1.87
C SER A 43 -25.85 16.39 0.39
N TYR A 44 -25.63 15.26 -0.27
CA TYR A 44 -25.38 15.19 -1.71
C TYR A 44 -26.58 15.65 -2.55
N LEU A 45 -27.79 15.21 -2.18
CA LEU A 45 -29.03 15.62 -2.87
C LEU A 45 -29.36 17.10 -2.68
N ALA A 46 -29.04 17.69 -1.52
CA ALA A 46 -29.21 19.11 -1.26
C ALA A 46 -28.29 19.97 -2.15
N SER A 47 -27.05 19.53 -2.38
CA SER A 47 -26.12 20.20 -3.31
C SER A 47 -26.52 20.02 -4.78
N ILE A 48 -27.11 18.88 -5.16
CA ILE A 48 -27.64 18.70 -6.53
C ILE A 48 -28.84 19.63 -6.77
N HIS A 49 -29.73 19.78 -5.78
CA HIS A 49 -30.91 20.63 -5.89
C HIS A 49 -30.55 22.12 -5.96
N SER A 50 -29.48 22.57 -5.31
CA SER A 50 -29.01 23.95 -5.43
C SER A 50 -28.43 24.25 -6.82
N ILE A 51 -27.73 23.28 -7.43
CA ILE A 51 -27.22 23.33 -8.81
C ILE A 51 -28.36 23.35 -9.84
N GLU A 52 -29.48 22.70 -9.54
CA GLU A 52 -30.58 22.54 -10.49
C GLU A 52 -31.27 23.88 -10.85
N THR A 53 -31.30 24.81 -9.89
CA THR A 53 -31.91 26.14 -10.01
C THR A 53 -31.14 27.14 -10.88
N ASP A 54 -29.86 26.93 -11.13
CA ASP A 54 -28.98 27.97 -11.72
C ASP A 54 -28.64 27.76 -13.21
N VAL A 55 -28.99 26.61 -13.79
CA VAL A 55 -28.52 26.25 -15.15
C VAL A 55 -29.64 25.59 -15.98
N GLN A 56 -30.66 26.36 -16.38
CA GLN A 56 -31.78 25.82 -17.18
C GLN A 56 -31.46 25.73 -18.70
N GLY A 57 -30.34 26.29 -19.18
CA GLY A 57 -30.11 26.51 -20.63
C GLY A 57 -29.21 25.49 -21.36
N GLU A 58 -28.32 24.78 -20.67
CA GLU A 58 -27.21 24.05 -21.32
C GLU A 58 -27.22 22.53 -21.02
N LYS A 59 -28.33 22.00 -20.52
CA LYS A 59 -28.38 20.65 -19.94
C LYS A 59 -28.49 19.51 -20.95
N ILE A 60 -28.95 19.72 -22.18
CA ILE A 60 -29.28 18.59 -23.07
C ILE A 60 -28.01 17.91 -23.63
N TYR A 61 -26.95 18.67 -23.94
CA TYR A 61 -25.72 18.10 -24.52
C TYR A 61 -24.70 17.63 -23.47
N ALA A 62 -24.74 18.17 -22.26
CA ALA A 62 -23.88 17.75 -21.16
C ALA A 62 -24.38 16.44 -20.51
N TYR A 63 -25.70 16.27 -20.37
CA TYR A 63 -26.27 15.06 -19.78
C TYR A 63 -25.99 13.83 -20.65
N ASP A 64 -26.15 13.94 -21.97
CA ASP A 64 -25.93 12.83 -22.91
C ASP A 64 -24.44 12.42 -22.99
N ARG A 65 -23.52 13.37 -22.80
CA ARG A 65 -22.07 13.08 -22.71
C ARG A 65 -21.71 12.38 -21.41
N ILE A 66 -22.24 12.85 -20.27
CA ILE A 66 -22.01 12.21 -18.97
C ILE A 66 -22.65 10.82 -18.92
N GLN A 67 -23.80 10.63 -19.57
CA GLN A 67 -24.52 9.36 -19.61
C GLN A 67 -23.85 8.36 -20.56
N SER A 68 -23.32 8.81 -21.71
CA SER A 68 -22.52 7.96 -22.61
C SER A 68 -21.15 7.60 -22.03
N GLU A 69 -20.52 8.51 -21.30
CA GLU A 69 -19.26 8.24 -20.58
C GLU A 69 -19.51 7.23 -19.43
N ARG A 70 -20.61 7.37 -18.68
CA ARG A 70 -21.05 6.38 -17.67
C ARG A 70 -21.52 5.04 -18.25
N LEU A 71 -22.11 5.02 -19.45
CA LEU A 71 -22.60 3.80 -20.11
C LEU A 71 -21.46 3.03 -20.81
N SER A 72 -20.34 3.70 -21.10
CA SER A 72 -19.12 3.05 -21.60
C SER A 72 -18.24 2.44 -20.50
N LEU A 73 -18.46 2.80 -19.23
CA LEU A 73 -17.89 2.07 -18.10
C LEU A 73 -18.78 0.87 -17.78
N ASN A 74 -18.24 -0.32 -18.02
CA ASN A 74 -18.84 -1.54 -17.46
C ASN A 74 -19.02 -1.34 -15.95
N PRO A 75 -20.21 -1.59 -15.37
CA PRO A 75 -20.45 -1.44 -13.93
C PRO A 75 -19.54 -2.33 -13.06
N THR A 76 -18.83 -3.28 -13.66
CA THR A 76 -17.79 -4.08 -12.99
C THR A 76 -16.47 -3.32 -12.78
N THR A 77 -16.21 -2.21 -13.47
CA THR A 77 -14.92 -1.49 -13.41
C THR A 77 -14.87 -0.41 -12.33
N ILE A 78 -16.02 0.04 -11.81
CA ILE A 78 -16.09 1.04 -10.73
C ILE A 78 -15.92 0.36 -9.35
N ASP A 79 -16.26 -0.92 -9.24
CA ASP A 79 -16.14 -1.69 -7.99
C ASP A 79 -14.69 -2.16 -7.69
N ASP A 80 -13.78 -2.14 -8.68
CA ASP A 80 -12.39 -2.57 -8.53
C ASP A 80 -11.43 -1.43 -8.09
N GLU A 81 -11.92 -0.19 -8.06
CA GLU A 81 -11.12 0.99 -7.71
C GLU A 81 -11.32 1.34 -6.22
N SER A 82 -10.22 1.51 -5.47
CA SER A 82 -10.31 1.83 -4.04
C SER A 82 -11.02 3.19 -3.81
N PRO A 83 -11.94 3.31 -2.82
CA PRO A 83 -12.58 4.58 -2.46
C PRO A 83 -11.59 5.69 -2.08
N TYR A 84 -10.43 5.31 -1.53
CA TYR A 84 -9.40 6.25 -1.08
C TYR A 84 -8.42 6.64 -2.21
N PRO A 85 -8.24 7.95 -2.47
CA PRO A 85 -7.37 8.43 -3.54
C PRO A 85 -5.88 8.12 -3.29
N GLU A 86 -5.43 8.07 -2.03
CA GLU A 86 -4.05 7.70 -1.69
C GLU A 86 -3.76 6.23 -2.05
N VAL A 87 -4.76 5.35 -1.92
CA VAL A 87 -4.66 3.93 -2.28
C VAL A 87 -4.62 3.76 -3.79
N ARG A 88 -5.45 4.50 -4.53
CA ARG A 88 -5.45 4.51 -5.99
C ARG A 88 -4.14 5.02 -6.58
N ALA A 89 -3.54 6.04 -5.96
CA ALA A 89 -2.25 6.58 -6.41
C ALA A 89 -1.09 5.62 -6.12
N ALA A 90 -1.18 4.84 -5.04
CA ALA A 90 -0.10 3.97 -4.58
C ALA A 90 -0.10 2.57 -5.21
N VAL A 91 -1.26 2.03 -5.59
CA VAL A 91 -1.44 0.63 -6.00
C VAL A 91 -2.29 0.52 -7.25
N SER A 92 -1.90 -0.34 -8.19
CA SER A 92 -2.74 -0.67 -9.35
C SER A 92 -3.93 -1.53 -8.91
N SER A 93 -5.12 -1.25 -9.43
CA SER A 93 -6.34 -2.01 -9.19
C SER A 93 -6.33 -3.43 -9.81
N VAL A 94 -5.37 -3.73 -10.70
CA VAL A 94 -5.29 -5.01 -11.41
C VAL A 94 -4.13 -5.86 -10.88
N ASP A 95 -4.45 -7.05 -10.36
CA ASP A 95 -3.46 -8.08 -9.99
C ASP A 95 -3.48 -9.26 -10.98
N ASP A 96 -2.31 -9.86 -11.25
CA ASP A 96 -2.18 -11.09 -12.03
C ASP A 96 -2.07 -12.31 -11.10
N PRO A 97 -3.12 -13.15 -10.98
CA PRO A 97 -3.13 -14.29 -10.06
C PRO A 97 -2.19 -15.43 -10.47
N LEU A 98 -1.71 -15.47 -11.72
CA LEU A 98 -0.84 -16.54 -12.23
C LEU A 98 0.65 -16.28 -11.97
N MET A 99 1.00 -15.08 -11.50
CA MET A 99 2.37 -14.70 -11.23
C MET A 99 2.97 -15.53 -10.06
N PRO A 100 4.08 -16.26 -10.27
CA PRO A 100 4.65 -17.12 -9.24
C PRO A 100 5.26 -16.28 -8.10
N VAL A 101 4.92 -16.68 -6.87
CA VAL A 101 5.38 -16.04 -5.64
C VAL A 101 6.33 -16.93 -4.86
N ASN A 102 6.04 -18.24 -4.84
CA ASN A 102 6.77 -19.24 -4.08
C ASN A 102 7.93 -19.82 -4.92
N THR A 103 9.07 -19.13 -4.94
CA THR A 103 10.27 -19.58 -5.67
C THR A 103 11.47 -19.75 -4.74
N PHE A 104 12.46 -20.52 -5.19
CA PHE A 104 13.70 -20.73 -4.44
C PHE A 104 14.43 -19.41 -4.15
N ARG A 105 14.52 -18.50 -5.13
CA ARG A 105 15.18 -17.20 -4.96
C ARG A 105 14.50 -16.33 -3.90
N MET A 106 13.17 -16.37 -3.81
CA MET A 106 12.41 -15.64 -2.80
C MET A 106 12.78 -16.14 -1.40
N TRP A 107 12.75 -17.46 -1.19
CA TRP A 107 13.15 -18.06 0.09
C TRP A 107 14.61 -17.81 0.43
N PHE A 108 15.52 -17.97 -0.53
CA PHE A 108 16.95 -17.79 -0.31
C PHE A 108 17.27 -16.34 0.08
N LEU A 109 16.79 -15.36 -0.68
CA LEU A 109 17.01 -13.94 -0.37
C LEU A 109 16.26 -13.50 0.89
N GLY A 110 15.03 -13.99 1.09
CA GLY A 110 14.23 -13.71 2.27
C GLY A 110 14.91 -14.18 3.55
N LEU A 111 15.30 -15.46 3.62
CA LEU A 111 15.99 -16.02 4.78
C LEU A 111 17.35 -15.36 5.02
N LEU A 112 18.12 -15.10 3.95
CA LEU A 112 19.39 -14.39 4.07
C LEU A 112 19.21 -12.97 4.65
N ALA A 113 18.24 -12.22 4.11
CA ALA A 113 17.92 -10.88 4.61
C ALA A 113 17.44 -10.94 6.07
N THR A 114 16.59 -11.91 6.42
CA THR A 114 16.11 -12.13 7.79
C THR A 114 17.27 -12.36 8.77
N ILE A 115 18.20 -13.26 8.45
CA ILE A 115 19.37 -13.55 9.29
C ILE A 115 20.26 -12.30 9.45
N LEU A 116 20.55 -11.62 8.35
CA LEU A 116 21.42 -10.44 8.36
C LEU A 116 20.79 -9.27 9.12
N VAL A 117 19.55 -8.93 8.84
CA VAL A 117 18.84 -7.82 9.50
C VAL A 117 18.69 -8.09 10.99
N SER A 118 18.23 -9.29 11.37
CA SER A 118 18.06 -9.64 12.77
C SER A 118 19.39 -9.62 13.52
N GLY A 119 20.45 -10.21 12.95
CA GLY A 119 21.78 -10.22 13.56
C GLY A 119 22.38 -8.82 13.71
N LEU A 120 22.31 -8.00 12.66
CA LEU A 120 22.85 -6.64 12.69
C LEU A 120 22.06 -5.74 13.64
N ASN A 121 20.73 -5.80 13.63
CA ASN A 121 19.90 -5.03 14.56
C ASN A 121 20.15 -5.46 16.01
N GLN A 122 20.34 -6.75 16.29
CA GLN A 122 20.65 -7.23 17.64
C GLN A 122 22.03 -6.76 18.12
N ILE A 123 23.01 -6.62 17.23
CA ILE A 123 24.33 -6.07 17.57
C ILE A 123 24.24 -4.56 17.79
N PHE A 124 23.53 -3.84 16.93
CA PHE A 124 23.41 -2.38 17.01
C PHE A 124 22.50 -1.89 18.14
N SER A 125 21.58 -2.72 18.62
CA SER A 125 20.75 -2.39 19.78
C SER A 125 21.58 -2.22 21.06
N LEU A 126 22.75 -2.86 21.14
CA LEU A 126 23.67 -2.74 22.28
C LEU A 126 24.52 -1.45 22.24
N ARG A 127 24.50 -0.70 21.13
CA ARG A 127 25.25 0.56 20.98
C ARG A 127 24.34 1.76 21.30
N TYR A 128 24.89 2.77 21.96
CA TYR A 128 24.25 4.08 22.10
C TYR A 128 24.94 5.12 21.18
N PRO A 129 24.20 5.85 20.33
CA PRO A 129 22.77 5.67 20.02
C PRO A 129 22.51 4.39 19.22
N SER A 130 21.35 3.76 19.44
CA SER A 130 20.97 2.53 18.75
C SER A 130 20.57 2.80 17.31
N VAL A 131 21.07 1.96 16.39
CA VAL A 131 20.78 2.06 14.95
C VAL A 131 19.94 0.86 14.54
N PHE A 132 18.83 1.11 13.85
CA PHE A 132 17.94 0.06 13.36
C PHE A 132 17.90 0.06 11.83
N ILE A 133 18.18 -1.08 11.23
CA ILE A 133 17.96 -1.32 9.80
C ILE A 133 16.49 -1.65 9.62
N THR A 134 15.77 -0.79 8.90
CA THR A 134 14.35 -0.95 8.60
C THR A 134 14.13 -1.77 7.33
N GLY A 135 12.93 -2.31 7.14
CA GLY A 135 12.63 -3.12 5.95
C GLY A 135 12.67 -2.35 4.63
N ILE A 136 12.58 -1.02 4.65
CA ILE A 136 12.75 -0.18 3.44
C ILE A 136 14.16 -0.34 2.86
N VAL A 137 15.19 -0.48 3.71
CA VAL A 137 16.57 -0.71 3.24
C VAL A 137 16.65 -2.05 2.51
N VAL A 138 16.00 -3.08 3.04
CA VAL A 138 15.92 -4.39 2.38
C VAL A 138 15.13 -4.31 1.09
N GLN A 139 14.03 -3.56 1.05
CA GLN A 139 13.24 -3.32 -0.16
C GLN A 139 14.07 -2.69 -1.29
N LEU A 140 14.99 -1.76 -0.96
CA LEU A 140 15.86 -1.17 -1.97
C LEU A 140 16.92 -2.15 -2.48
N ILE A 141 17.47 -3.00 -1.60
CA ILE A 141 18.54 -3.96 -1.92
C ILE A 141 17.99 -5.23 -2.60
N ALA A 142 16.77 -5.64 -2.27
CA ALA A 142 16.16 -6.86 -2.77
C ALA A 142 15.90 -6.82 -4.28
N LEU A 143 15.64 -5.65 -4.87
CA LEU A 143 15.48 -5.51 -6.31
C LEU A 143 16.77 -5.83 -7.11
N PRO A 144 17.93 -5.15 -6.88
CA PRO A 144 19.16 -5.48 -7.58
C PRO A 144 19.66 -6.89 -7.23
N ALA A 145 19.50 -7.35 -5.97
CA ALA A 145 19.89 -8.70 -5.58
C ALA A 145 19.02 -9.78 -6.25
N GLY A 146 17.70 -9.57 -6.33
CA GLY A 146 16.76 -10.46 -7.01
C GLY A 146 17.05 -10.57 -8.50
N LYS A 147 17.35 -9.45 -9.16
CA LYS A 147 17.73 -9.41 -10.58
C LYS A 147 19.10 -10.03 -10.86
N LEU A 148 20.06 -9.83 -9.97
CA LEU A 148 21.35 -10.50 -10.04
C LEU A 148 21.18 -12.03 -9.92
N LEU A 149 20.37 -12.47 -8.96
CA LEU A 149 20.13 -13.89 -8.73
C LEU A 149 19.30 -14.52 -9.86
N GLU A 150 18.38 -13.78 -10.47
CA GLU A 150 17.69 -14.15 -11.72
C GLU A 150 18.70 -14.43 -12.86
N ARG A 151 19.78 -13.66 -12.95
CA ARG A 151 20.80 -13.85 -13.99
C ARG A 151 21.77 -15.01 -13.69
N ILE A 152 22.01 -15.30 -12.42
CA ILE A 152 22.94 -16.35 -11.98
C ILE A 152 22.26 -17.73 -11.95
N LEU A 153 20.97 -17.80 -11.58
CA LEU A 153 20.28 -19.08 -11.42
C LEU A 153 19.93 -19.73 -12.77
N PRO A 154 20.19 -21.04 -12.91
CA PRO A 154 19.85 -21.77 -14.12
C PRO A 154 18.32 -21.92 -14.27
N THR A 155 17.82 -21.67 -15.48
CA THR A 155 16.41 -21.89 -15.89
C THR A 155 16.12 -23.36 -16.18
N THR A 156 17.00 -24.27 -15.76
CA THR A 156 16.88 -25.71 -16.02
C THR A 156 15.65 -26.27 -15.32
N ARG A 157 14.79 -26.93 -16.08
CA ARG A 157 13.60 -27.61 -15.56
C ARG A 157 14.01 -29.00 -15.08
N PHE A 158 13.85 -29.24 -13.79
CA PHE A 158 14.05 -30.53 -13.16
C PHE A 158 12.71 -31.26 -13.06
N ASN A 159 12.70 -32.55 -13.41
CA ASN A 159 11.56 -33.42 -13.16
C ASN A 159 11.93 -34.37 -12.02
N THR A 160 11.34 -34.15 -10.85
CA THR A 160 11.59 -34.98 -9.66
C THR A 160 10.26 -35.58 -9.23
N PHE A 161 10.16 -36.92 -9.19
CA PHE A 161 8.93 -37.64 -8.84
C PHE A 161 7.67 -37.19 -9.61
N GLY A 162 7.80 -36.80 -10.89
CA GLY A 162 6.70 -36.34 -11.72
C GLY A 162 6.32 -34.86 -11.54
N TYR A 163 6.99 -34.13 -10.65
CA TYR A 163 6.82 -32.69 -10.49
C TYR A 163 7.91 -31.94 -11.27
N LEU A 164 7.47 -31.11 -12.22
CA LEU A 164 8.35 -30.24 -13.00
C LEU A 164 8.58 -28.94 -12.24
N TRP A 165 9.81 -28.71 -11.78
CA TRP A 165 10.19 -27.51 -11.06
C TRP A 165 11.45 -26.88 -11.65
N SER A 166 11.57 -25.56 -11.54
CA SER A 166 12.74 -24.81 -11.98
C SER A 166 13.19 -23.91 -10.84
N PHE A 167 14.51 -23.76 -10.67
CA PHE A 167 15.06 -22.80 -9.71
C PHE A 167 14.81 -21.35 -10.14
N ASN A 168 14.61 -21.13 -11.43
CA ASN A 168 14.34 -19.83 -12.02
C ASN A 168 13.18 -19.97 -13.03
N PRO A 169 11.92 -19.97 -12.57
CA PRO A 169 10.78 -20.23 -13.45
C PRO A 169 10.43 -19.02 -14.33
N ASN A 170 10.55 -17.80 -13.81
CA ASN A 170 10.16 -16.54 -14.45
C ASN A 170 11.14 -15.41 -14.09
N PRO A 171 11.06 -14.23 -14.73
CA PRO A 171 11.78 -13.03 -14.27
C PRO A 171 11.42 -12.65 -12.83
N PHE A 172 12.31 -11.94 -12.13
CA PHE A 172 12.07 -11.47 -10.76
C PHE A 172 10.84 -10.57 -10.71
N THR A 173 9.85 -10.96 -9.92
CA THR A 173 8.52 -10.33 -9.89
C THR A 173 8.33 -9.39 -8.70
N ILE A 174 7.30 -8.54 -8.77
CA ILE A 174 6.91 -7.69 -7.64
C ILE A 174 6.45 -8.53 -6.44
N LYS A 175 5.80 -9.67 -6.65
CA LYS A 175 5.30 -10.54 -5.58
C LYS A 175 6.44 -11.20 -4.79
N GLU A 176 7.45 -11.71 -5.49
CA GLU A 176 8.65 -12.24 -4.84
C GLU A 176 9.38 -11.17 -4.05
N HIS A 177 9.47 -9.95 -4.61
CA HIS A 177 10.06 -8.80 -3.95
C HIS A 177 9.31 -8.42 -2.66
N VAL A 178 7.97 -8.35 -2.73
CA VAL A 178 7.12 -8.07 -1.56
C VAL A 178 7.32 -9.13 -0.48
N CYS A 179 7.34 -10.43 -0.84
CA CYS A 179 7.55 -11.50 0.13
C CYS A 179 8.89 -11.40 0.86
N ILE A 180 9.99 -11.15 0.14
CA ILE A 180 11.33 -10.95 0.75
C ILE A 180 11.28 -9.80 1.77
N THR A 181 10.69 -8.68 1.39
CA THR A 181 10.60 -7.49 2.25
C THR A 181 9.71 -7.72 3.47
N VAL A 182 8.62 -8.46 3.34
CA VAL A 182 7.77 -8.84 4.49
C VAL A 182 8.55 -9.73 5.46
N MET A 183 9.27 -10.74 4.97
CA MET A 183 10.12 -11.60 5.82
C MET A 183 11.18 -10.80 6.58
N ALA A 184 11.77 -9.79 5.95
CA ALA A 184 12.74 -8.92 6.58
C ALA A 184 12.11 -7.96 7.60
N ASN A 185 10.97 -7.34 7.27
CA ASN A 185 10.26 -6.42 8.17
C ASN A 185 9.89 -7.07 9.49
N VAL A 186 9.43 -8.33 9.44
CA VAL A 186 9.00 -9.09 10.61
C VAL A 186 10.11 -9.25 11.66
N VAL A 187 11.38 -9.25 11.25
CA VAL A 187 12.52 -9.45 12.18
C VAL A 187 13.25 -8.18 12.58
N VAL A 188 12.83 -7.02 12.06
CA VAL A 188 13.46 -5.73 12.38
C VAL A 188 13.47 -5.47 13.89
N GLY A 189 12.37 -5.79 14.57
CA GLY A 189 12.20 -5.58 16.02
C GLY A 189 12.90 -6.60 16.92
N GLY A 190 13.53 -7.63 16.35
CA GLY A 190 14.12 -8.72 17.14
C GLY A 190 13.08 -9.60 17.85
N ALA A 191 13.56 -10.63 18.55
CA ALA A 191 12.70 -11.51 19.34
C ALA A 191 12.56 -10.98 20.76
N TYR A 192 11.33 -10.68 21.19
CA TYR A 192 11.03 -10.16 22.53
C TYR A 192 11.58 -11.05 23.66
N ALA A 193 11.58 -12.37 23.46
CA ALA A 193 12.14 -13.32 24.42
C ALA A 193 13.62 -13.07 24.76
N THR A 194 14.38 -12.39 23.90
CA THR A 194 15.78 -12.05 24.14
C THR A 194 15.95 -11.19 25.38
N ASP A 195 15.07 -10.21 25.60
CA ASP A 195 15.12 -9.34 26.77
C ASP A 195 14.77 -10.09 28.06
N VAL A 196 13.82 -11.04 27.97
CA VAL A 196 13.47 -11.94 29.08
C VAL A 196 14.65 -12.84 29.45
N ILE A 197 15.30 -13.45 28.45
CA ILE A 197 16.47 -14.30 28.66
C ILE A 197 17.63 -13.49 29.26
N LEU A 198 17.87 -12.28 28.74
CA LEU A 198 18.93 -11.40 29.22
C LEU A 198 18.69 -10.99 30.67
N THR A 199 17.46 -10.62 31.03
CA THR A 199 17.10 -10.23 32.39
C THR A 199 17.21 -11.41 33.38
N GLN A 200 16.73 -12.60 33.00
CA GLN A 200 16.90 -13.83 33.79
C GLN A 200 18.38 -14.16 34.03
N ARG A 201 19.23 -13.94 33.02
CA ARG A 201 20.67 -14.23 33.14
C ARG A 201 21.42 -13.19 33.98
N VAL A 202 21.15 -11.90 33.76
CA VAL A 202 21.90 -10.78 34.38
C VAL A 202 21.37 -10.43 35.77
N PHE A 203 20.06 -10.33 35.95
CA PHE A 203 19.47 -9.90 37.23
C PHE A 203 19.22 -11.08 38.19
N TYR A 204 18.80 -12.23 37.67
CA TYR A 204 18.46 -13.40 38.50
C TYR A 204 19.58 -14.45 38.57
N GLY A 205 20.68 -14.28 37.83
CA GLY A 205 21.83 -15.18 37.85
C GLY A 205 21.54 -16.62 37.39
N GLN A 206 20.44 -16.84 36.66
CA GLN A 206 20.03 -18.17 36.23
C GLN A 206 20.83 -18.65 35.01
N GLN A 207 21.34 -19.88 35.07
CA GLN A 207 21.98 -20.56 33.94
C GLN A 207 20.91 -21.26 33.11
N LEU A 208 20.41 -20.56 32.09
CA LEU A 208 19.36 -21.08 31.22
C LEU A 208 19.95 -22.05 30.19
N SER A 209 19.37 -23.25 30.08
CA SER A 209 19.76 -24.22 29.06
C SER A 209 19.43 -23.72 27.65
N PHE A 210 20.19 -24.17 26.66
CA PHE A 210 19.97 -23.79 25.26
C PHE A 210 18.56 -24.17 24.77
N GLY A 211 18.08 -25.35 25.17
CA GLY A 211 16.73 -25.80 24.84
C GLY A 211 15.64 -24.89 25.42
N TYR A 212 15.81 -24.41 26.65
CA TYR A 212 14.87 -23.46 27.26
C TYR A 212 14.81 -22.15 26.46
N GLN A 213 15.97 -21.60 26.07
CA GLN A 213 16.06 -20.36 25.30
C GLN A 213 15.35 -20.48 23.94
N ILE A 214 15.49 -21.61 23.25
CA ILE A 214 14.77 -21.85 21.99
C ILE A 214 13.27 -22.00 22.23
N MET A 215 12.85 -22.78 23.24
CA MET A 215 11.43 -23.03 23.52
C MET A 215 10.68 -21.76 23.94
N ILE A 216 11.29 -20.91 24.78
CA ILE A 216 10.67 -19.64 25.18
C ILE A 216 10.59 -18.68 24.00
N THR A 217 11.62 -18.63 23.14
CA THR A 217 11.62 -17.78 21.95
C THR A 217 10.60 -18.26 20.91
N LEU A 218 10.52 -19.57 20.65
CA LEU A 218 9.54 -20.12 19.70
C LEU A 218 8.10 -19.92 20.20
N SER A 219 7.84 -20.18 21.48
CA SER A 219 6.49 -20.01 22.03
C SER A 219 6.03 -18.55 21.98
N SER A 220 6.90 -17.58 22.30
CA SER A 220 6.54 -16.16 22.22
C SER A 220 6.19 -15.74 20.78
N GLN A 221 6.96 -16.16 19.78
CA GLN A 221 6.69 -15.82 18.39
C GLN A 221 5.42 -16.50 17.87
N LEU A 222 5.22 -17.78 18.20
CA LEU A 222 4.02 -18.52 17.76
C LEU A 222 2.73 -17.92 18.32
N ILE A 223 2.73 -17.49 19.59
CA ILE A 223 1.58 -16.81 20.19
C ILE A 223 1.31 -15.49 19.46
N GLY A 224 2.35 -14.70 19.17
CA GLY A 224 2.23 -13.44 18.44
C GLY A 224 1.63 -13.62 17.04
N TYR A 225 2.16 -14.55 16.24
CA TYR A 225 1.62 -14.81 14.90
C TYR A 225 0.22 -15.43 14.92
N SER A 226 -0.10 -16.24 15.93
CA SER A 226 -1.45 -16.81 16.09
C SER A 226 -2.48 -15.71 16.36
N MET A 227 -2.16 -14.77 17.27
CA MET A 227 -3.03 -13.63 17.54
C MET A 227 -3.18 -12.71 16.33
N ALA A 228 -2.09 -12.44 15.60
CA ALA A 228 -2.13 -11.66 14.36
C ALA A 228 -3.04 -12.30 13.30
N GLY A 229 -3.01 -13.64 13.18
CA GLY A 229 -3.89 -14.39 12.27
C GLY A 229 -5.37 -14.23 12.60
N ILE A 230 -5.74 -14.26 13.88
CA ILE A 230 -7.13 -14.06 14.34
C ILE A 230 -7.58 -12.61 14.10
N LEU A 231 -6.70 -11.63 14.36
CA LEU A 231 -7.01 -10.22 14.18
C LEU A 231 -7.08 -9.80 12.71
N ARG A 232 -6.50 -10.57 11.78
CA ARG A 232 -6.51 -10.28 10.33
C ARG A 232 -7.90 -9.95 9.82
N GLN A 233 -8.95 -10.67 10.24
CA GLN A 233 -10.32 -10.44 9.78
C GLN A 233 -10.84 -9.03 10.15
N PHE A 234 -10.40 -8.49 11.28
CA PHE A 234 -10.79 -7.17 11.74
C PHE A 234 -9.88 -6.06 11.22
N VAL A 235 -8.60 -6.38 11.02
CA VAL A 235 -7.51 -5.42 10.76
C VAL A 235 -7.23 -5.24 9.25
N VAL A 236 -7.61 -6.20 8.41
CA VAL A 236 -7.20 -6.22 6.98
C VAL A 236 -8.38 -6.26 6.01
N TRP A 237 -9.47 -6.97 6.34
CA TRP A 237 -10.60 -7.15 5.42
C TRP A 237 -11.55 -5.94 5.31
N PRO A 238 -11.79 -5.15 6.37
CA PRO A 238 -12.63 -3.95 6.22
C PRO A 238 -11.94 -2.92 5.31
N SER A 239 -12.63 -2.52 4.24
CA SER A 239 -12.12 -1.56 3.26
C SER A 239 -11.80 -0.19 3.85
N SER A 240 -12.36 0.16 5.01
CA SER A 240 -12.12 1.43 5.72
C SER A 240 -10.78 1.49 6.46
N MET A 241 -10.01 0.40 6.52
CA MET A 241 -8.76 0.35 7.26
C MET A 241 -7.56 0.73 6.38
N ILE A 242 -6.89 1.83 6.71
CA ILE A 242 -5.71 2.34 5.99
C ILE A 242 -4.44 2.13 6.82
N TRP A 243 -3.38 1.64 6.16
CA TRP A 243 -2.06 1.43 6.74
C TRP A 243 -1.00 2.27 6.01
N PRO A 244 -0.74 3.52 6.44
CA PRO A 244 0.16 4.42 5.73
C PRO A 244 1.56 3.84 5.49
N GLY A 245 2.11 3.10 6.47
CA GLY A 245 3.41 2.44 6.33
C GLY A 245 3.43 1.35 5.24
N ALA A 246 2.34 0.59 5.11
CA ALA A 246 2.19 -0.39 4.03
C ALA A 246 1.98 0.32 2.68
N LEU A 247 1.22 1.42 2.67
CA LEU A 247 0.96 2.22 1.47
C LEU A 247 2.26 2.76 0.84
N VAL A 248 3.12 3.36 1.66
CA VAL A 248 4.42 3.89 1.21
C VAL A 248 5.28 2.77 0.61
N SER A 249 5.30 1.61 1.27
CA SER A 249 6.04 0.44 0.78
C SER A 249 5.48 -0.05 -0.56
N SER A 250 4.16 -0.13 -0.71
CA SER A 250 3.48 -0.52 -1.94
C SER A 250 3.75 0.45 -3.10
N ALA A 251 3.64 1.76 -2.85
CA ALA A 251 3.98 2.79 -3.83
C ALA A 251 5.44 2.68 -4.30
N LEU A 252 6.35 2.40 -3.37
CA LEU A 252 7.77 2.20 -3.68
C LEU A 252 8.00 0.93 -4.51
N PHE A 253 7.32 -0.19 -4.24
CA PHE A 253 7.41 -1.39 -5.08
C PHE A 253 6.98 -1.12 -6.52
N ASN A 254 5.85 -0.42 -6.70
CA ASN A 254 5.34 -0.06 -8.02
C ASN A 254 6.30 0.87 -8.76
N THR A 255 6.82 1.88 -8.08
CA THR A 255 7.79 2.82 -8.66
C THR A 255 9.08 2.12 -9.07
N LEU A 256 9.63 1.27 -8.19
CA LEU A 256 10.85 0.51 -8.45
C LEU A 256 10.68 -0.41 -9.67
N HIS A 257 9.62 -1.21 -9.72
CA HIS A 257 9.42 -2.14 -10.84
C HIS A 257 8.97 -1.45 -12.15
N LYS A 258 8.35 -0.27 -12.10
CA LYS A 258 7.96 0.52 -13.29
C LYS A 258 9.14 1.23 -13.95
N ASN A 259 10.08 1.72 -13.15
CA ASN A 259 11.24 2.50 -13.60
C ASN A 259 12.48 1.62 -13.86
N TYR A 260 12.52 0.42 -13.30
CA TYR A 260 13.67 -0.48 -13.46
C TYR A 260 13.84 -0.90 -14.93
N GLY A 261 14.96 -0.50 -15.54
CA GLY A 261 15.33 -0.87 -16.91
C GLY A 261 14.85 0.10 -18.00
N LYS A 262 14.09 1.13 -17.66
CA LYS A 262 13.79 2.23 -18.59
C LYS A 262 14.89 3.28 -18.47
N ARG A 263 15.57 3.56 -19.59
CA ARG A 263 16.44 4.73 -19.72
C ARG A 263 15.55 5.89 -20.13
N ASP A 264 15.49 6.92 -19.30
CA ASP A 264 14.85 8.18 -19.68
C ASP A 264 15.65 8.75 -20.86
N HIS A 265 15.02 8.79 -22.03
CA HIS A 265 15.51 9.44 -23.24
C HIS A 265 14.66 10.68 -23.50
#